data_AF-A0A832U410-F1
#
_entry.id   AF-A0A832U410-F1
#
_cell.length_a   1.000
_cell.length_b   1.000
_cell.length_c   1.000
_cell.angle_alpha   90.00
_cell.angle_beta   90.00
_cell.angle_gamma   90.00
#
_symmetry.space_group_name_H-M   'P 1'
#
loop_
_entity.id
_entity.type
_entity.pdbx_description
1 polymer ?
#
loop_
_entity_poly.entity_id
_entity_poly.type
_entity_poly.pdbx_seq_one_letter_code
_entity_poly.pdbx_strand_id
1 'polypeptide(L)'
;PKTYTATVKFAGDDGYTASSVSPKVVVSKAKPKLSAKAKTFKAKAKTKKFTATLKNNKGKVMKKVKLTIKVGKKTFKATTNSKGKATFKIKLTKKGKYNAKIKFAGNKYYKALSKKVKITIK
;
A
#
# COMPACT_ATOMS: atom_id res chain seq x y z
N PRO A 1 -1.44 -15.07 0.51
CA PRO A 1 -0.55 -15.47 -0.59
C PRO A 1 0.31 -16.66 -0.19
N LYS A 2 0.10 -17.76 -0.89
CA LYS A 2 0.67 -19.08 -0.62
C LYS A 2 0.52 -19.89 -1.91
N THR A 3 1.41 -20.84 -2.12
CA THR A 3 1.28 -21.82 -3.18
C THR A 3 0.63 -23.07 -2.59
N TYR A 4 -0.38 -23.57 -3.29
CA TYR A 4 -1.05 -24.82 -2.99
C TYR A 4 -0.69 -25.84 -4.06
N THR A 5 -0.68 -27.11 -3.69
CA THR A 5 -0.57 -28.21 -4.64
C THR A 5 -1.96 -28.83 -4.74
N ALA A 6 -2.50 -28.89 -5.94
CA ALA A 6 -3.72 -29.66 -6.21
C ALA A 6 -3.27 -30.97 -6.81
N THR A 7 -3.76 -32.09 -6.29
CA THR A 7 -3.43 -33.43 -6.80
C THR A 7 -4.66 -33.99 -7.51
N VAL A 8 -4.48 -34.33 -8.78
CA VAL A 8 -5.51 -34.99 -9.59
C VAL A 8 -5.02 -36.41 -9.83
N LYS A 9 -5.82 -37.39 -9.43
CA LYS A 9 -5.50 -38.81 -9.57
C LYS A 9 -6.58 -39.48 -10.40
N PHE A 10 -6.14 -40.31 -11.32
CA PHE A 10 -6.93 -41.33 -11.98
C PHE A 10 -6.38 -42.69 -11.50
N ALA A 11 -7.25 -43.51 -10.90
CA ALA A 11 -6.84 -44.76 -10.28
C ALA A 11 -6.50 -45.86 -11.30
N GLY A 12 -6.79 -45.64 -12.59
CA GLY A 12 -6.75 -46.69 -13.61
C GLY A 12 -8.09 -47.42 -13.69
N ASP A 13 -8.27 -48.17 -14.78
CA ASP A 13 -9.35 -49.12 -15.00
C ASP A 13 -8.88 -50.26 -15.93
N ASP A 14 -9.78 -51.16 -16.32
CA ASP A 14 -9.46 -52.36 -17.12
C ASP A 14 -8.80 -52.04 -18.48
N GLY A 15 -8.98 -50.83 -19.02
CA GLY A 15 -8.41 -50.40 -20.29
C GLY A 15 -7.24 -49.42 -20.17
N TYR A 16 -7.04 -48.80 -18.99
CA TYR A 16 -6.11 -47.68 -18.82
C TYR A 16 -5.31 -47.74 -17.51
N THR A 17 -4.00 -47.48 -17.61
CA THR A 17 -3.11 -47.40 -16.44
C THR A 17 -3.42 -46.19 -15.55
N ALA A 18 -3.25 -46.34 -14.24
CA ALA A 18 -3.34 -45.26 -13.27
C ALA A 18 -2.42 -44.08 -13.63
N SER A 19 -2.86 -42.86 -13.35
CA SER A 19 -2.04 -41.66 -13.53
C SER A 19 -2.33 -40.61 -12.46
N SER A 20 -1.35 -39.76 -12.19
CA SER A 20 -1.51 -38.67 -11.22
C SER A 20 -0.67 -37.48 -11.63
N VAL A 21 -1.26 -36.29 -11.50
CA VAL A 21 -0.57 -35.01 -11.70
C VAL A 21 -0.81 -34.11 -10.50
N SER A 22 0.18 -33.29 -10.16
CA SER A 22 0.10 -32.38 -9.00
C SER A 22 0.43 -30.94 -9.39
N PRO A 23 -0.44 -30.23 -10.13
CA PRO A 23 -0.23 -28.82 -10.47
C PRO A 23 -0.13 -27.92 -9.23
N LYS A 24 0.66 -26.85 -9.36
CA LYS A 24 0.79 -25.79 -8.35
C LYS A 24 -0.20 -24.66 -8.63
N VAL A 25 -0.95 -24.25 -7.62
CA VAL A 25 -1.82 -23.07 -7.62
C VAL A 25 -1.17 -21.96 -6.80
N VAL A 26 -0.73 -20.89 -7.47
CA VAL A 26 0.01 -19.78 -6.83
C VAL A 26 -0.92 -18.61 -6.52
N VAL A 27 -1.16 -18.34 -5.23
CA VAL A 27 -1.89 -17.15 -4.79
C VAL A 27 -0.91 -16.01 -4.49
N SER A 28 -0.88 -15.00 -5.36
CA SER A 28 0.03 -13.85 -5.22
C SER A 28 -0.49 -12.75 -4.28
N LYS A 29 0.40 -11.85 -3.83
CA LYS A 29 0.02 -10.67 -3.01
C LYS A 29 -0.78 -9.68 -3.86
N ALA A 30 -1.87 -9.15 -3.32
CA ALA A 30 -2.67 -8.14 -3.99
C ALA A 30 -1.97 -6.76 -3.99
N LYS A 31 -2.17 -5.97 -5.05
CA LYS A 31 -1.68 -4.58 -5.12
C LYS A 31 -2.72 -3.62 -4.52
N PRO A 32 -2.44 -2.93 -3.39
CA PRO A 32 -3.38 -1.97 -2.84
C PRO A 32 -3.42 -0.66 -3.66
N LYS A 33 -4.35 0.22 -3.32
CA LYS A 33 -4.57 1.53 -3.93
C LYS A 33 -4.21 2.62 -2.92
N LEU A 34 -3.19 3.42 -3.23
CA LEU A 34 -2.78 4.58 -2.42
C LEU A 34 -3.05 5.86 -3.20
N SER A 35 -3.84 6.76 -2.59
CA SER A 35 -4.17 8.06 -3.17
C SER A 35 -3.80 9.20 -2.24
N ALA A 36 -3.32 10.28 -2.83
CA ALA A 36 -3.06 11.55 -2.18
C ALA A 36 -3.06 12.65 -3.24
N LYS A 37 -3.48 13.86 -2.85
CA LYS A 37 -3.52 15.03 -3.74
C LYS A 37 -2.44 16.04 -3.34
N ALA A 38 -2.00 16.86 -4.28
CA ALA A 38 -1.09 17.96 -3.99
C ALA A 38 -1.71 18.90 -2.94
N LYS A 39 -0.86 19.53 -2.12
CA LYS A 39 -1.32 20.43 -1.06
C LYS A 39 -0.37 21.60 -0.89
N THR A 40 -0.94 22.79 -0.68
CA THR A 40 -0.22 24.01 -0.37
C THR A 40 -0.48 24.41 1.08
N PHE A 41 0.56 24.83 1.80
CA PHE A 41 0.47 25.36 3.16
C PHE A 41 1.10 26.76 3.23
N LYS A 42 0.56 27.62 4.10
CA LYS A 42 1.22 28.87 4.49
C LYS A 42 2.45 28.55 5.35
N ALA A 43 3.57 29.25 5.15
CA ALA A 43 4.81 29.06 5.89
C ALA A 43 4.59 29.21 7.40
N LYS A 44 3.84 30.26 7.79
CA LYS A 44 3.47 30.59 9.18
C LYS A 44 2.39 29.67 9.79
N ALA A 45 1.86 28.69 9.05
CA ALA A 45 0.82 27.80 9.59
C ALA A 45 1.37 26.97 10.76
N LYS A 46 0.73 27.10 11.94
CA LYS A 46 1.05 26.37 13.18
C LYS A 46 1.05 24.84 12.96
N THR A 47 0.09 24.33 12.19
CA THR A 47 0.05 22.90 11.83
C THR A 47 -0.20 22.70 10.34
N LYS A 48 0.61 21.83 9.72
CA LYS A 48 0.49 21.46 8.30
C LYS A 48 0.09 19.99 8.22
N LYS A 49 -1.21 19.73 8.12
CA LYS A 49 -1.78 18.37 8.06
C LYS A 49 -1.89 17.90 6.60
N PHE A 50 -1.17 16.85 6.25
CA PHE A 50 -1.24 16.20 4.93
C PHE A 50 -1.90 14.84 5.06
N THR A 51 -2.84 14.50 4.18
CA THR A 51 -3.60 13.24 4.26
C THR A 51 -3.39 12.38 3.03
N ALA A 52 -3.15 11.09 3.25
CA ALA A 52 -3.16 10.05 2.23
C ALA A 52 -4.21 8.99 2.58
N THR A 53 -4.80 8.35 1.57
CA THR A 53 -5.81 7.30 1.72
C THR A 53 -5.27 5.97 1.19
N LEU A 54 -5.39 4.91 1.98
CA LEU A 54 -5.03 3.55 1.58
C LEU A 54 -6.27 2.66 1.54
N LYS A 55 -6.48 2.01 0.40
CA LYS A 55 -7.53 1.02 0.15
C LYS A 55 -6.90 -0.27 -0.38
N ASN A 56 -7.57 -1.39 -0.20
CA ASN A 56 -7.15 -2.64 -0.84
C ASN A 56 -7.49 -2.63 -2.35
N ASN A 57 -7.13 -3.71 -3.05
CA ASN A 57 -7.41 -3.88 -4.48
C ASN A 57 -8.91 -3.80 -4.82
N LYS A 58 -9.78 -4.22 -3.90
CA LYS A 58 -11.26 -4.15 -4.02
C LYS A 58 -11.85 -2.81 -3.59
N GLY A 59 -11.04 -1.80 -3.27
CA GLY A 59 -11.53 -0.47 -2.86
C GLY A 59 -12.01 -0.37 -1.40
N LYS A 60 -11.92 -1.45 -0.61
CA LYS A 60 -12.21 -1.41 0.83
C LYS A 60 -11.09 -0.71 1.59
N VAL A 61 -11.44 0.04 2.63
CA VAL A 61 -10.47 0.80 3.44
C VAL A 61 -9.53 -0.13 4.21
N MET A 62 -8.25 0.25 4.28
CA MET A 62 -7.26 -0.46 5.11
C MET A 62 -7.01 0.35 6.38
N LYS A 63 -7.57 -0.09 7.51
CA LYS A 63 -7.48 0.57 8.83
C LYS A 63 -6.24 0.12 9.59
N LYS A 64 -5.75 0.94 10.53
CA LYS A 64 -4.60 0.64 11.41
C LYS A 64 -3.30 0.29 10.64
N VAL A 65 -3.14 0.81 9.42
CA VAL A 65 -1.95 0.57 8.59
C VAL A 65 -0.98 1.74 8.69
N LYS A 66 0.27 1.44 9.03
CA LYS A 66 1.36 2.41 9.10
C LYS A 66 1.80 2.83 7.69
N LEU A 67 1.80 4.13 7.44
CA LEU A 67 2.36 4.76 6.25
C LEU A 67 3.51 5.68 6.65
N THR A 68 4.42 5.89 5.71
CA THR A 68 5.50 6.87 5.84
C THR A 68 5.42 7.89 4.71
N ILE A 69 5.82 9.12 4.96
CA ILE A 69 5.98 10.15 3.94
C ILE A 69 7.33 10.83 4.11
N LYS A 70 8.15 10.82 3.06
CA LYS A 70 9.40 11.58 2.99
C LYS A 70 9.13 12.90 2.27
N VAL A 71 9.42 14.03 2.91
CA VAL A 71 9.27 15.37 2.33
C VAL A 71 10.59 16.13 2.54
N GLY A 72 11.31 16.38 1.44
CA GLY A 72 12.70 16.83 1.52
C GLY A 72 13.57 15.78 2.24
N LYS A 73 14.36 16.23 3.24
CA LYS A 73 15.21 15.35 4.06
C LYS A 73 14.46 14.71 5.26
N LYS A 74 13.22 15.12 5.55
CA LYS A 74 12.46 14.66 6.73
C LYS A 74 11.49 13.54 6.38
N THR A 75 11.32 12.58 7.30
CA THR A 75 10.35 11.48 7.18
C THR A 75 9.35 11.54 8.31
N PHE A 76 8.06 11.43 7.99
CA PHE A 76 6.97 11.40 8.95
C PHE A 76 6.22 10.07 8.83
N LYS A 77 5.63 9.63 9.94
CA LYS A 77 4.84 8.40 10.02
C LYS A 77 3.41 8.74 10.44
N ALA A 78 2.44 8.02 9.90
CA ALA A 78 1.04 8.12 10.31
C ALA A 78 0.34 6.78 10.08
N THR A 79 -0.68 6.51 10.87
CA THR A 79 -1.48 5.28 10.77
C THR A 79 -2.85 5.61 10.18
N THR A 80 -3.37 4.75 9.31
CA THR A 80 -4.69 4.94 8.72
C THR A 80 -5.80 4.74 9.76
N ASN A 81 -6.79 5.64 9.76
CA ASN A 81 -7.95 5.58 10.63
C ASN A 81 -9.06 4.67 10.07
N SER A 82 -10.26 4.71 10.69
CA SER A 82 -11.45 3.97 10.26
C SER A 82 -11.91 4.25 8.83
N LYS A 83 -11.52 5.39 8.26
CA LYS A 83 -11.82 5.80 6.88
C LYS A 83 -10.66 5.49 5.91
N GLY A 84 -9.64 4.75 6.36
CA GLY A 84 -8.43 4.43 5.58
C GLY A 84 -7.51 5.63 5.36
N LYS A 85 -7.70 6.73 6.10
CA LYS A 85 -6.94 7.99 5.95
C LYS A 85 -5.82 8.06 6.97
N ALA A 86 -4.59 8.29 6.52
CA ALA A 86 -3.44 8.59 7.36
C ALA A 86 -3.13 10.08 7.27
N THR A 87 -3.10 10.77 8.42
CA THR A 87 -2.81 12.21 8.50
C THR A 87 -1.44 12.46 9.10
N PHE A 88 -0.54 13.02 8.30
CA PHE A 88 0.81 13.38 8.67
C PHE A 88 0.88 14.84 9.14
N LYS A 89 1.52 15.08 10.28
CA LYS A 89 1.86 16.43 10.77
C LYS A 89 3.22 16.83 10.18
N ILE A 90 3.21 17.58 9.08
CA ILE A 90 4.42 17.97 8.35
C ILE A 90 5.08 19.18 9.03
N LYS A 91 6.30 19.00 9.55
CA LYS A 91 7.09 20.08 10.17
C LYS A 91 8.09 20.67 9.18
N LEU A 92 7.59 21.51 8.27
CA LEU A 92 8.39 22.31 7.32
C LEU A 92 8.21 23.80 7.59
N THR A 93 9.32 24.54 7.62
CA THR A 93 9.41 25.97 7.89
C THR A 93 9.86 26.77 6.66
N LYS A 94 10.79 26.21 5.87
CA LYS A 94 11.28 26.84 4.64
C LYS A 94 10.19 26.84 3.56
N LYS A 95 10.07 27.97 2.86
CA LYS A 95 9.23 28.10 1.66
C LYS A 95 9.83 27.27 0.53
N GLY A 96 8.98 26.81 -0.38
CA GLY A 96 9.42 26.07 -1.56
C GLY A 96 8.47 24.94 -1.97
N LYS A 97 8.80 24.29 -3.09
CA LYS A 97 8.09 23.14 -3.63
C LYS A 97 8.86 21.87 -3.25
N TYR A 98 8.18 20.93 -2.60
CA TYR A 98 8.75 19.67 -2.13
C TYR A 98 8.10 18.48 -2.82
N ASN A 99 8.92 17.59 -3.38
CA ASN A 99 8.48 16.28 -3.83
C ASN A 99 8.34 15.35 -2.61
N ALA A 100 7.10 15.07 -2.24
CA ALA A 100 6.77 14.16 -1.16
C ALA A 100 6.59 12.73 -1.69
N LYS A 101 7.18 11.74 -1.02
CA LYS A 101 7.07 10.32 -1.37
C LYS A 101 6.40 9.57 -0.22
N ILE A 102 5.16 9.14 -0.43
CA ILE A 102 4.39 8.33 0.52
C ILE A 102 4.70 6.86 0.24
N LYS A 103 4.98 6.06 1.27
CA LYS A 103 5.32 4.64 1.15
C LYS A 103 4.47 3.80 2.10
N PHE A 104 3.90 2.73 1.54
CA PHE A 104 3.38 1.57 2.25
C PHE A 104 4.39 0.44 2.10
N ALA A 105 4.86 -0.14 3.21
CA ALA A 105 5.88 -1.17 3.19
C ALA A 105 5.39 -2.54 2.68
N GLY A 106 4.08 -2.71 2.48
CA GLY A 106 3.49 -4.02 2.23
C GLY A 106 3.18 -4.75 3.53
N ASN A 107 2.54 -5.91 3.42
CA ASN A 107 2.33 -6.84 4.53
C ASN A 107 2.19 -8.28 4.02
N LYS A 108 1.67 -9.18 4.86
CA LYS A 108 1.41 -10.59 4.52
C LYS A 108 0.56 -10.73 3.26
N TYR A 109 -0.44 -9.87 3.06
CA TYR A 109 -1.44 -10.01 1.99
C TYR A 109 -1.23 -9.05 0.81
N TYR A 110 -0.61 -7.90 1.05
CA TYR A 110 -0.52 -6.81 0.09
C TYR A 110 0.92 -6.43 -0.25
N LYS A 111 1.17 -6.16 -1.54
CA LYS A 111 2.46 -5.67 -2.03
C LYS A 111 2.78 -4.27 -1.47
N ALA A 112 4.06 -3.99 -1.30
CA ALA A 112 4.55 -2.64 -1.03
C ALA A 112 4.22 -1.70 -2.19
N LEU A 113 4.05 -0.41 -1.91
CA LEU A 113 3.89 0.60 -2.95
C LEU A 113 4.34 1.98 -2.47
N SER A 114 4.50 2.89 -3.42
CA SER A 114 4.74 4.30 -3.11
C SER A 114 4.02 5.22 -4.07
N LYS A 115 3.74 6.46 -3.64
CA LYS A 115 3.16 7.52 -4.46
C LYS A 115 3.93 8.82 -4.23
N LYS A 116 4.30 9.49 -5.33
CA LYS A 116 4.90 10.83 -5.30
C LYS A 116 3.79 11.88 -5.42
N VAL A 117 3.93 12.99 -4.71
CA VAL A 117 2.99 14.12 -4.70
C VAL A 117 3.72 15.42 -4.37
N LYS A 118 3.27 16.56 -4.89
CA LYS A 118 3.86 17.87 -4.59
C LYS A 118 3.24 18.47 -3.31
N ILE A 119 4.10 18.95 -2.41
CA ILE A 119 3.73 19.78 -1.26
C ILE A 119 4.40 21.13 -1.41
N THR A 120 3.63 22.21 -1.38
CA THR A 120 4.14 23.58 -1.54
C THR A 120 4.01 24.36 -0.24
N ILE A 121 5.07 25.05 0.18
CA ILE A 121 5.06 25.99 1.30
C ILE A 121 5.22 27.41 0.73
N LYS A 122 4.21 28.27 0.94
CA LYS A 122 4.18 29.67 0.48
C LYS A 122 4.26 30.65 1.65
#